data_AF-A0A9X9AB02-F1
#
_entry.id   AF-A0A9X9AB02-F1
#
_cell.length_a   1.000
_cell.length_b   1.000
_cell.length_c   1.000
_cell.angle_alpha   90.00
_cell.angle_beta   90.00
_cell.angle_gamma   90.00
#
_symmetry.space_group_name_H-M   'P 1'
#
loop_
_entity.id
_entity.type
_entity.pdbx_description
1 polymer ?
#
loop_
_entity_poly.entity_id
_entity_poly.type
_entity_poly.pdbx_seq_one_letter_code
_entity_poly.pdbx_strand_id
1 'polypeptide(L)'
;MEHIQNSFAKLMENENFKNRYEVLKAEVMAHPRVKEFIDEHKGEVTTSMIERSLVKLYEYIGQSVGCVDCPDLGSCKNMLQGYEPKLVIQGKMIDIQYDRCVRKVAHDERKKYEKLVQSVYMPTDILQATMENLDPSDLNARIDAIGAANEFLSTYEPGKKAQGLYLYGKFGVGKTYLLGAIANELARKKISSMLVYFPEFLREIKSSIQDNSIGEKIDAVKRVQVLMLDDIGAEAMSSFVRDDVLGAILQF
;
A
#
# COMPACT_ATOMS: atom_id res chain seq x y z
N MET A 1 -28.86 -9.99 -38.33
CA MET A 1 -27.39 -10.09 -38.22
C MET A 1 -26.66 -9.89 -39.55
N GLU A 2 -27.28 -10.15 -40.71
CA GLU A 2 -26.66 -9.95 -42.05
C GLU A 2 -26.35 -8.48 -42.40
N HIS A 3 -27.14 -7.52 -41.91
CA HIS A 3 -26.95 -6.10 -42.21
C HIS A 3 -25.64 -5.52 -41.64
N ILE A 4 -25.16 -6.00 -40.50
CA ILE A 4 -23.90 -5.52 -39.89
C ILE A 4 -22.69 -6.04 -40.68
N GLN A 5 -22.70 -7.31 -41.09
CA GLN A 5 -21.62 -7.91 -41.89
C GLN A 5 -21.50 -7.26 -43.28
N ASN A 6 -22.63 -6.99 -43.95
CA ASN A 6 -22.63 -6.32 -45.26
C ASN A 6 -22.23 -4.83 -45.17
N SER A 7 -22.52 -4.16 -44.04
CA SER A 7 -22.08 -2.78 -43.81
C SER A 7 -20.57 -2.71 -43.57
N PHE A 8 -20.02 -3.72 -42.86
CA PHE A 8 -18.59 -3.85 -42.63
C PHE A 8 -17.80 -4.17 -43.91
N ALA A 9 -18.34 -5.02 -44.78
CA ALA A 9 -17.74 -5.36 -46.07
C ALA A 9 -17.63 -4.13 -47.00
N LYS A 10 -18.69 -3.31 -47.09
CA LYS A 10 -18.68 -2.05 -47.86
C LYS A 10 -17.73 -0.99 -47.30
N LEU A 11 -17.53 -0.97 -45.98
CA LEU A 11 -16.53 -0.10 -45.33
C LEU A 11 -15.09 -0.53 -45.65
N MET A 12 -14.83 -1.84 -45.79
CA MET A 12 -13.53 -2.39 -46.19
C MET A 12 -13.20 -2.20 -47.68
N GLU A 13 -14.18 -1.91 -48.54
CA GLU A 13 -13.97 -1.59 -49.96
C GLU A 13 -13.57 -0.12 -50.19
N ASN A 14 -13.65 0.73 -49.18
CA ASN A 14 -13.31 2.14 -49.27
C ASN A 14 -11.77 2.31 -49.22
N GLU A 15 -11.14 2.85 -50.28
CA GLU A 15 -9.68 2.96 -50.38
C GLU A 15 -9.04 3.68 -49.18
N ASN A 16 -9.72 4.69 -48.63
CA ASN A 16 -9.29 5.40 -47.44
C ASN A 16 -9.20 4.52 -46.18
N PHE A 17 -10.09 3.52 -46.06
CA PHE A 17 -10.09 2.59 -44.94
C PHE A 17 -8.96 1.56 -45.06
N LYS A 18 -8.75 1.00 -46.27
CA LYS A 18 -7.61 0.12 -46.56
C LYS A 18 -6.28 0.81 -46.27
N ASN A 19 -6.11 2.05 -46.73
CA ASN A 19 -4.89 2.82 -46.46
C ASN A 19 -4.66 3.05 -44.97
N ARG A 20 -5.70 3.39 -44.20
CA ARG A 20 -5.60 3.53 -42.74
C ARG A 20 -5.25 2.22 -42.04
N TYR A 21 -5.85 1.12 -42.47
CA TYR A 21 -5.58 -0.22 -41.94
C TYR A 21 -4.12 -0.64 -42.16
N GLU A 22 -3.60 -0.46 -43.37
CA GLU A 22 -2.21 -0.78 -43.69
C GLU A 22 -1.20 0.11 -42.92
N VAL A 23 -1.50 1.40 -42.75
CA VAL A 23 -0.67 2.30 -41.93
C VAL A 23 -0.62 1.85 -40.47
N LEU A 24 -1.77 1.54 -39.87
CA LEU A 24 -1.85 1.02 -38.49
C LEU A 24 -1.10 -0.30 -38.34
N LYS A 25 -1.26 -1.21 -39.30
CA LYS A 25 -0.54 -2.49 -39.34
C LYS A 25 0.96 -2.29 -39.40
N ALA A 26 1.44 -1.38 -40.26
CA ALA A 26 2.85 -1.05 -40.36
C ALA A 26 3.41 -0.46 -39.06
N GLU A 27 2.68 0.45 -38.41
CA GLU A 27 3.07 1.07 -37.14
C GLU A 27 3.20 0.03 -36.02
N VAL A 28 2.19 -0.84 -35.86
CA VAL A 28 2.19 -1.92 -34.87
C VAL A 28 3.35 -2.89 -35.11
N MET A 29 3.56 -3.33 -36.36
CA MET A 29 4.62 -4.26 -36.72
C MET A 29 6.01 -3.64 -36.62
N ALA A 30 6.12 -2.31 -36.68
CA ALA A 30 7.38 -1.60 -36.50
C ALA A 30 7.80 -1.49 -35.02
N HIS A 31 6.85 -1.54 -34.08
CA HIS A 31 7.08 -1.30 -32.67
C HIS A 31 8.00 -2.39 -32.04
N PRO A 32 9.08 -2.01 -31.33
CA PRO A 32 10.07 -2.95 -30.77
C PRO A 32 9.46 -4.08 -29.92
N ARG A 33 8.60 -3.74 -28.95
CA ARG A 33 7.92 -4.72 -28.07
C ARG A 33 7.05 -5.74 -28.83
N VAL A 34 6.41 -5.34 -29.93
CA VAL A 34 5.58 -6.26 -30.74
C VAL A 34 6.48 -7.20 -31.53
N LYS A 35 7.59 -6.70 -32.09
CA LYS A 35 8.61 -7.53 -32.75
C LYS A 35 9.21 -8.55 -31.78
N GLU A 36 9.55 -8.12 -30.57
CA GLU A 36 10.08 -8.99 -29.51
C GLU A 36 9.10 -10.13 -29.19
N PHE A 37 7.82 -9.81 -28.96
CA PHE A 37 6.80 -10.82 -28.71
C PHE A 37 6.62 -11.81 -29.87
N ILE A 38 6.60 -11.32 -31.12
CA ILE A 38 6.53 -12.17 -32.32
C ILE A 38 7.79 -13.02 -32.43
N ASP A 39 8.95 -12.47 -32.09
CA ASP A 39 10.23 -13.17 -32.16
C ASP A 39 10.34 -14.29 -31.12
N GLU A 40 9.79 -14.08 -29.92
CA GLU A 40 9.67 -15.10 -28.89
C GLU A 40 8.70 -16.23 -29.27
N HIS A 41 7.66 -15.92 -30.05
CA HIS A 41 6.58 -16.85 -30.40
C HIS A 41 6.53 -17.19 -31.91
N LYS A 42 7.69 -17.19 -32.59
CA LYS A 42 7.80 -17.43 -34.05
C LYS A 42 7.10 -18.67 -34.57
N GLY A 43 6.95 -19.70 -33.74
CA GLY A 43 6.28 -20.96 -34.09
C GLY A 43 4.76 -20.94 -33.96
N GLU A 44 4.21 -20.00 -33.21
CA GLU A 44 2.78 -19.95 -32.85
C GLU A 44 2.05 -18.77 -33.49
N VAL A 45 2.72 -17.63 -33.64
CA VAL A 45 2.10 -16.42 -34.19
C VAL A 45 2.06 -16.49 -35.72
N THR A 46 0.85 -16.50 -36.26
CA THR A 46 0.62 -16.46 -37.72
C THR A 46 0.17 -15.07 -38.18
N THR A 47 0.34 -14.76 -39.47
CA THR A 47 -0.14 -13.50 -40.07
C THR A 47 -1.63 -13.27 -39.84
N SER A 48 -2.45 -14.33 -39.93
CA SER A 48 -3.89 -14.22 -39.66
C SER A 48 -4.20 -13.88 -38.20
N MET A 49 -3.38 -14.33 -37.24
CA MET A 49 -3.55 -13.97 -35.83
C MET A 49 -3.27 -12.48 -35.61
N ILE A 50 -2.21 -11.96 -36.24
CA ILE A 50 -1.85 -10.53 -36.16
C ILE A 50 -2.98 -9.67 -36.74
N GLU A 51 -3.52 -10.04 -37.90
CA GLU A 51 -4.59 -9.28 -38.57
C GLU A 51 -5.88 -9.23 -37.75
N ARG A 52 -6.25 -10.35 -37.11
CA ARG A 52 -7.42 -10.43 -36.21
C ARG A 52 -7.21 -9.66 -34.91
N SER A 53 -5.97 -9.55 -34.47
CA SER A 53 -5.59 -8.97 -33.18
C SER A 53 -5.02 -7.56 -33.30
N LEU A 54 -5.09 -6.94 -34.49
CA LEU A 54 -4.44 -5.66 -34.77
C LEU A 54 -4.89 -4.55 -33.81
N VAL A 55 -6.18 -4.53 -33.46
CA VAL A 55 -6.72 -3.56 -32.50
C VAL A 55 -6.09 -3.73 -31.12
N LYS A 56 -5.91 -4.97 -30.65
CA LYS A 56 -5.26 -5.28 -29.37
C LYS A 56 -3.78 -4.92 -29.40
N LEU A 57 -3.10 -5.24 -30.50
CA LEU A 57 -1.69 -4.86 -30.65
C LEU A 57 -1.51 -3.33 -30.70
N TYR A 58 -2.43 -2.60 -31.33
CA TYR A 58 -2.43 -1.14 -31.33
C TYR A 58 -2.68 -0.56 -29.92
N GLU A 59 -3.66 -1.12 -29.20
CA GLU A 59 -3.94 -0.78 -27.80
C GLU A 59 -2.72 -1.02 -26.90
N TYR A 60 -1.96 -2.10 -27.15
CA TYR A 60 -0.75 -2.44 -26.41
C TYR A 60 0.38 -1.41 -26.61
N ILE A 61 0.64 -0.98 -27.84
CA ILE A 61 1.75 -0.05 -28.12
C ILE A 61 1.53 1.34 -27.53
N GLY A 62 0.26 1.77 -27.37
CA GLY A 62 -0.08 3.06 -26.75
C GLY A 62 0.13 3.11 -25.24
N GLN A 63 0.34 1.96 -24.59
CA GLN A 63 0.48 1.84 -23.14
C GLN A 63 1.95 1.69 -22.71
N SER A 64 2.26 2.14 -21.50
CA SER A 64 3.57 1.97 -20.85
C SER A 64 3.75 0.56 -20.30
N VAL A 65 4.91 -0.03 -20.54
CA VAL A 65 5.37 -1.26 -19.87
C VAL A 65 6.61 -0.91 -19.04
N GLY A 66 6.72 -1.50 -17.85
CA GLY A 66 7.75 -1.18 -16.86
C GLY A 66 7.55 0.18 -16.18
N CYS A 67 6.41 0.85 -16.40
CA CYS A 67 6.13 2.22 -15.94
C CYS A 67 7.22 3.24 -16.29
N VAL A 68 7.97 3.03 -17.38
CA VAL A 68 9.05 3.94 -17.82
C VAL A 68 8.52 5.35 -18.10
N ASP A 69 7.27 5.44 -18.58
CA ASP A 69 6.64 6.70 -18.94
C ASP A 69 5.70 7.26 -17.86
N CYS A 70 5.60 6.60 -16.71
CA CYS A 70 4.71 7.04 -15.63
C CYS A 70 5.56 7.65 -14.52
N PRO A 71 5.41 8.94 -14.14
CA PRO A 71 6.21 9.56 -13.08
C PRO A 71 5.73 9.18 -11.67
N ASP A 72 4.45 8.88 -11.49
CA ASP A 72 3.85 8.38 -10.25
C ASP A 72 2.61 7.50 -10.56
N LEU A 73 1.95 6.93 -9.53
CA LEU A 73 0.75 6.11 -9.73
C LEU A 73 -0.48 6.94 -10.15
N GLY A 74 -0.59 8.19 -9.69
CA GLY A 74 -1.65 9.13 -10.05
C GLY A 74 -1.58 9.56 -11.52
N SER A 75 -0.38 9.68 -12.05
CA SER A 75 -0.07 10.05 -13.44
C SER A 75 0.11 8.83 -14.37
N CYS A 76 -0.50 7.69 -14.03
CA CYS A 76 -0.38 6.47 -14.83
C CYS A 76 -1.10 6.64 -16.18
N LYS A 77 -0.37 6.52 -17.30
CA LYS A 77 -0.91 6.65 -18.65
C LYS A 77 -1.60 5.38 -19.18
N ASN A 78 -1.52 4.28 -18.45
CA ASN A 78 -2.09 3.01 -18.88
C ASN A 78 -3.61 3.01 -18.73
N MET A 79 -4.29 2.21 -19.55
CA MET A 79 -5.75 2.07 -19.52
C MET A 79 -6.26 1.69 -18.13
N LEU A 80 -5.54 0.80 -17.45
CA LEU A 80 -5.81 0.42 -16.08
C LEU A 80 -4.72 0.97 -15.15
N GLN A 81 -5.10 1.93 -14.32
CA GLN A 81 -4.17 2.61 -13.42
C GLN A 81 -3.47 1.64 -12.47
N GLY A 82 -2.13 1.62 -12.52
CA GLY A 82 -1.30 0.72 -11.70
C GLY A 82 -1.11 -0.68 -12.28
N TYR A 83 -1.51 -0.89 -13.53
CA TYR A 83 -1.31 -2.15 -14.23
C TYR A 83 -0.58 -1.88 -15.54
N GLU A 84 0.22 -2.85 -15.96
CA GLU A 84 0.91 -2.83 -17.24
C GLU A 84 0.41 -3.96 -18.13
N PRO A 85 0.31 -3.71 -19.45
CA PRO A 85 -0.19 -4.71 -20.37
C PRO A 85 0.92 -5.71 -20.74
N LYS A 86 0.52 -6.95 -20.96
CA LYS A 86 1.36 -8.04 -21.44
C LYS A 86 0.62 -8.76 -22.56
N LEU A 87 1.30 -8.95 -23.69
CA LEU A 87 0.74 -9.72 -24.81
C LEU A 87 0.72 -11.20 -24.45
N VAL A 88 -0.39 -11.87 -24.75
CA VAL A 88 -0.57 -13.30 -24.54
C VAL A 88 -1.29 -13.92 -25.73
N ILE A 89 -0.94 -15.17 -26.05
CA ILE A 89 -1.66 -15.94 -27.07
C ILE A 89 -2.85 -16.61 -26.38
N GLN A 90 -4.06 -16.31 -26.85
CA GLN A 90 -5.30 -16.98 -26.42
C GLN A 90 -5.94 -17.67 -27.62
N GLY A 91 -5.72 -18.99 -27.72
CA GLY A 91 -6.21 -19.79 -28.83
C GLY A 91 -5.61 -19.35 -30.16
N LYS A 92 -6.43 -18.70 -31.02
CA LYS A 92 -6.03 -18.22 -32.36
C LYS A 92 -5.97 -16.68 -32.44
N MET A 93 -5.79 -16.01 -31.31
CA MET A 93 -5.71 -14.54 -31.24
C MET A 93 -4.62 -14.14 -30.24
N ILE A 94 -4.14 -12.91 -30.38
CA ILE A 94 -3.26 -12.25 -29.43
C ILE A 94 -4.13 -11.30 -28.61
N ASP A 95 -4.09 -11.44 -27.30
CA ASP A 95 -4.83 -10.59 -26.37
C ASP A 95 -3.89 -9.88 -25.40
N ILE A 96 -4.43 -8.95 -24.62
CA ILE A 96 -3.72 -8.22 -23.59
C ILE A 96 -4.17 -8.75 -22.23
N GLN A 97 -3.21 -9.26 -21.46
CA GLN A 97 -3.37 -9.48 -20.03
C GLN A 97 -2.76 -8.31 -19.25
N TYR A 98 -3.30 -8.02 -18.07
CA TYR A 98 -2.81 -6.95 -17.21
C TYR A 98 -2.18 -7.51 -15.94
N ASP A 99 -0.93 -7.13 -15.71
CA ASP A 99 -0.21 -7.43 -14.49
C ASP A 99 -0.05 -6.17 -13.64
N ARG A 100 0.06 -6.33 -12.32
CA ARG A 100 0.32 -5.19 -11.43
C ARG A 100 1.72 -4.66 -11.69
N CYS A 101 1.83 -3.35 -11.93
CA CYS A 101 3.13 -2.75 -12.12
C CYS A 101 3.87 -2.60 -10.78
N VAL A 102 5.20 -2.46 -10.85
CA VAL A 102 6.09 -2.31 -9.68
C VAL A 102 5.59 -1.22 -8.71
N ARG A 103 5.09 -0.10 -9.23
CA ARG A 103 4.61 1.03 -8.44
C ARG A 103 3.31 0.70 -7.70
N LYS A 104 2.42 -0.05 -8.32
CA LYS A 104 1.16 -0.48 -7.70
C LYS A 104 1.42 -1.51 -6.61
N VAL A 105 2.35 -2.43 -6.83
CA VAL A 105 2.82 -3.37 -5.80
C VAL A 105 3.37 -2.60 -4.60
N ALA A 106 4.32 -1.69 -4.81
CA ALA A 106 4.90 -0.88 -3.73
C ALA A 106 3.85 -0.01 -3.00
N HIS A 107 2.92 0.60 -3.73
CA HIS A 107 1.84 1.39 -3.14
C HIS A 107 0.89 0.51 -2.29
N ASP A 108 0.50 -0.66 -2.79
CA ASP A 108 -0.41 -1.55 -2.08
C ASP A 108 0.26 -2.19 -0.86
N GLU A 109 1.56 -2.49 -0.94
CA GLU A 109 2.38 -2.89 0.21
C GLU A 109 2.44 -1.77 1.24
N ARG A 110 2.75 -0.52 0.83
CA ARG A 110 2.73 0.63 1.74
C ARG A 110 1.38 0.80 2.43
N LYS A 111 0.27 0.72 1.70
CA LYS A 111 -1.07 0.77 2.30
C LYS A 111 -1.36 -0.38 3.27
N LYS A 112 -0.79 -1.57 3.04
CA LYS A 112 -0.89 -2.67 4.00
C LYS A 112 -0.10 -2.36 5.25
N TYR A 113 1.12 -1.84 5.13
CA TYR A 113 1.93 -1.39 6.28
C TYR A 113 1.24 -0.27 7.07
N GLU A 114 0.66 0.72 6.40
CA GLU A 114 -0.13 1.79 7.03
C GLU A 114 -1.36 1.26 7.78
N LYS A 115 -1.97 0.17 7.31
CA LYS A 115 -3.08 -0.48 8.04
C LYS A 115 -2.62 -1.25 9.26
N LEU A 116 -1.36 -1.71 9.28
CA LEU A 116 -0.76 -2.39 10.42
C LEU A 116 -0.38 -1.40 11.51
N VAL A 117 -0.05 -0.15 11.18
CA VAL A 117 0.23 0.91 12.16
C VAL A 117 -0.94 1.88 12.22
N GLN A 118 -1.79 1.71 13.21
CA GLN A 118 -2.92 2.61 13.42
C GLN A 118 -2.50 3.75 14.36
N SER A 119 -2.51 5.00 13.88
CA SER A 119 -2.37 6.16 14.75
C SER A 119 -3.74 6.75 15.08
N VAL A 120 -3.99 6.94 16.36
CA VAL A 120 -5.23 7.50 16.90
C VAL A 120 -4.86 8.81 17.60
N TYR A 121 -5.37 9.93 17.05
CA TYR A 121 -5.08 11.30 17.50
C TYR A 121 -3.60 11.74 17.44
N MET A 122 -2.80 11.15 16.56
CA MET A 122 -1.39 11.54 16.34
C MET A 122 -1.14 11.95 14.88
N PRO A 123 -0.26 12.95 14.64
CA PRO A 123 0.19 13.28 13.29
C PRO A 123 0.78 12.08 12.56
N THR A 124 0.45 11.92 11.28
CA THR A 124 0.94 10.83 10.43
C THR A 124 2.45 10.85 10.24
N ASP A 125 3.10 11.98 10.47
CA ASP A 125 4.55 12.13 10.31
C ASP A 125 5.34 11.28 11.32
N ILE A 126 4.73 10.97 12.47
CA ILE A 126 5.31 10.06 13.47
C ILE A 126 5.39 8.62 12.91
N LEU A 127 4.52 8.28 11.95
CA LEU A 127 4.56 7.00 11.23
C LEU A 127 5.72 6.94 10.21
N GLN A 128 6.48 8.02 10.01
CA GLN A 128 7.69 8.01 9.18
C GLN A 128 8.97 7.87 10.00
N ALA A 129 8.87 7.73 11.33
CA ALA A 129 10.03 7.59 12.20
C ALA A 129 10.81 6.29 11.92
N THR A 130 12.14 6.36 11.85
CA THR A 130 12.99 5.19 11.65
C THR A 130 14.03 5.11 12.76
N MET A 131 14.46 3.89 13.09
CA MET A 131 15.53 3.67 14.08
C MET A 131 16.88 4.26 13.60
N GLU A 132 17.06 4.42 12.29
CA GLU A 132 18.28 4.93 11.63
C GLU A 132 18.44 6.46 11.76
N ASN A 133 17.34 7.20 11.90
CA ASN A 133 17.33 8.66 11.95
C ASN A 133 17.46 9.22 13.38
N LEU A 134 17.84 8.39 14.36
CA LEU A 134 18.11 8.82 15.73
C LEU A 134 19.48 9.52 15.79
N ASP A 135 19.51 10.77 16.28
CA ASP A 135 20.72 11.58 16.34
C ASP A 135 21.85 10.88 17.13
N PRO A 136 23.00 10.58 16.50
CA PRO A 136 24.13 9.90 17.14
C PRO A 136 24.78 10.70 18.27
N SER A 137 24.60 12.03 18.30
CA SER A 137 25.22 12.89 19.31
C SER A 137 24.62 12.72 20.71
N ASP A 138 23.41 12.17 20.79
CA ASP A 138 22.62 11.99 22.01
C ASP A 138 22.48 10.50 22.39
N LEU A 139 23.24 9.62 21.70
CA LEU A 139 23.14 8.17 21.82
C LEU A 139 23.37 7.70 23.25
N ASN A 140 24.35 8.27 23.96
CA ASN A 140 24.65 7.88 25.36
C ASN A 140 23.46 8.01 26.32
N ALA A 141 22.57 8.98 26.11
CA ALA A 141 21.38 9.17 26.95
C ALA A 141 20.20 8.26 26.52
N ARG A 142 20.27 7.65 25.34
CA ARG A 142 19.19 6.89 24.70
C ARG A 142 19.53 5.43 24.43
N ILE A 143 20.79 5.02 24.63
CA ILE A 143 21.28 3.65 24.39
C ILE A 143 20.42 2.64 25.13
N ASP A 144 20.06 2.89 26.38
CA ASP A 144 19.25 1.96 27.17
C ASP A 144 17.84 1.82 26.58
N ALA A 145 17.21 2.93 26.18
CA ALA A 145 15.88 2.92 25.58
C ALA A 145 15.87 2.26 24.20
N ILE A 146 16.88 2.54 23.37
CA ILE A 146 17.06 1.93 22.05
C ILE A 146 17.39 0.44 22.19
N GLY A 147 18.22 0.07 23.16
CA GLY A 147 18.57 -1.31 23.48
C GLY A 147 17.34 -2.11 23.89
N ALA A 148 16.54 -1.58 24.83
CA ALA A 148 15.30 -2.19 25.27
C ALA A 148 14.25 -2.29 24.14
N ALA A 149 14.17 -1.27 23.28
CA ALA A 149 13.34 -1.29 22.07
C ALA A 149 13.74 -2.42 21.11
N ASN A 150 15.04 -2.56 20.83
CA ASN A 150 15.56 -3.61 19.97
C ASN A 150 15.38 -5.01 20.58
N GLU A 151 15.58 -5.15 21.89
CA GLU A 151 15.32 -6.39 22.62
C GLU A 151 13.84 -6.79 22.51
N PHE A 152 12.93 -5.87 22.80
CA PHE A 152 11.50 -6.09 22.63
C PHE A 152 11.16 -6.50 21.19
N LEU A 153 11.65 -5.76 20.19
CA LEU A 153 11.43 -6.08 18.78
C LEU A 153 11.95 -7.46 18.42
N SER A 154 13.09 -7.89 18.96
CA SER A 154 13.70 -9.20 18.65
C SER A 154 13.01 -10.38 19.33
N THR A 155 12.43 -10.17 20.52
CA THR A 155 11.85 -11.22 21.37
C THR A 155 10.33 -11.33 21.26
N TYR A 156 9.65 -10.25 20.85
CA TYR A 156 8.20 -10.24 20.74
C TYR A 156 7.70 -11.21 19.65
N GLU A 157 6.77 -12.07 20.04
CA GLU A 157 6.08 -12.98 19.14
C GLU A 157 4.56 -12.90 19.38
N PRO A 158 3.74 -12.78 18.32
CA PRO A 158 2.29 -12.75 18.46
C PRO A 158 1.74 -13.95 19.22
N GLY A 159 0.87 -13.68 20.21
CA GLY A 159 0.23 -14.71 21.03
C GLY A 159 1.07 -15.26 22.18
N LYS A 160 2.33 -14.83 22.33
CA LYS A 160 3.14 -15.09 23.53
C LYS A 160 3.13 -13.88 24.45
N LYS A 161 3.22 -14.15 25.77
CA LYS A 161 3.42 -13.08 26.75
C LYS A 161 4.84 -12.52 26.59
N ALA A 162 4.93 -11.20 26.41
CA ALA A 162 6.18 -10.46 26.40
C ALA A 162 6.09 -9.31 27.41
N GLN A 163 7.23 -8.89 27.95
CA GLN A 163 7.27 -7.67 28.76
C GLN A 163 7.18 -6.45 27.85
N GLY A 164 6.35 -5.49 28.23
CA GLY A 164 6.24 -4.21 27.53
C GLY A 164 7.36 -3.25 27.95
N LEU A 165 7.38 -2.08 27.30
CA LEU A 165 8.33 -1.00 27.58
C LEU A 165 7.60 0.20 28.19
N TYR A 166 8.20 0.81 29.21
CA TYR A 166 7.75 2.07 29.77
C TYR A 166 8.83 3.14 29.58
N LEU A 167 8.61 4.03 28.62
CA LEU A 167 9.57 5.08 28.25
C LEU A 167 9.28 6.36 29.02
N TYR A 168 10.22 6.83 29.84
CA TYR A 168 10.09 8.07 30.60
C TYR A 168 11.32 8.97 30.42
N GLY A 169 11.14 10.28 30.61
CA GLY A 169 12.19 11.27 30.42
C GLY A 169 11.62 12.66 30.21
N LYS A 170 12.50 13.66 30.06
CA LYS A 170 12.11 15.07 29.88
C LYS A 170 11.25 15.26 28.61
N PHE A 171 10.57 16.40 28.53
CA PHE A 171 9.86 16.80 27.31
C PHE A 171 10.85 17.03 26.16
N GLY A 172 10.43 16.73 24.92
CA GLY A 172 11.25 16.96 23.73
C GLY A 172 12.39 15.97 23.50
N VAL A 173 12.59 14.99 24.38
CA VAL A 173 13.64 13.96 24.22
C VAL A 173 13.23 12.84 23.24
N GLY A 174 12.29 13.04 22.33
CA GLY A 174 11.98 12.08 21.27
C GLY A 174 11.35 10.74 21.68
N LYS A 175 10.65 10.66 22.83
CA LYS A 175 9.95 9.43 23.26
C LYS A 175 8.91 8.97 22.24
N THR A 176 8.05 9.90 21.81
CA THR A 176 7.04 9.68 20.77
C THR A 176 7.66 9.23 19.43
N TYR A 177 8.83 9.77 19.08
CA TYR A 177 9.56 9.36 17.88
C TYR A 177 10.03 7.90 17.98
N LEU A 178 10.57 7.50 19.14
CA LEU A 178 10.98 6.11 19.39
C LEU A 178 9.78 5.15 19.32
N LEU A 179 8.61 5.53 19.84
CA LEU A 179 7.38 4.73 19.67
C LEU A 179 7.02 4.55 18.19
N GLY A 180 7.06 5.62 17.39
CA GLY A 180 6.85 5.55 15.94
C GLY A 180 7.83 4.62 15.24
N ALA A 181 9.12 4.69 15.61
CA ALA A 181 10.15 3.83 15.06
C ALA A 181 9.93 2.34 15.42
N ILE A 182 9.55 2.04 16.67
CA ILE A 182 9.18 0.67 17.09
C ILE A 182 7.98 0.17 16.28
N ALA A 183 6.96 1.00 16.11
CA ALA A 183 5.76 0.62 15.35
C ALA A 183 6.08 0.29 13.89
N ASN A 184 6.97 1.05 13.26
CA ASN A 184 7.42 0.77 11.90
C ASN A 184 8.21 -0.54 11.80
N GLU A 185 9.06 -0.84 12.77
CA GLU A 185 9.77 -2.12 12.83
C GLU A 185 8.81 -3.30 13.06
N LEU A 186 7.77 -3.14 13.89
CA LEU A 186 6.71 -4.14 14.02
C LEU A 186 5.94 -4.34 12.71
N ALA A 187 5.63 -3.26 12.00
CA ALA A 187 4.97 -3.33 10.71
C ALA A 187 5.80 -4.08 9.67
N ARG A 188 7.12 -3.85 9.62
CA ARG A 188 8.07 -4.63 8.79
C ARG A 188 8.00 -6.13 9.10
N LYS A 189 7.79 -6.49 10.37
CA LYS A 189 7.55 -7.87 10.83
C LYS A 189 6.11 -8.36 10.65
N LYS A 190 5.25 -7.58 9.98
CA LYS A 190 3.82 -7.86 9.76
C LYS A 190 3.01 -7.98 11.05
N ILE A 191 3.45 -7.31 12.12
CA ILE A 191 2.75 -7.22 13.40
C ILE A 191 1.98 -5.91 13.43
N SER A 192 0.68 -5.98 13.73
CA SER A 192 -0.16 -4.80 13.86
C SER A 192 0.08 -4.10 15.19
N SER A 193 0.31 -2.80 15.17
CA SER A 193 0.45 -1.96 16.34
C SER A 193 -0.49 -0.76 16.28
N MET A 194 -0.97 -0.31 17.43
CA MET A 194 -1.77 0.92 17.54
C MET A 194 -1.06 1.91 18.44
N LEU A 195 -0.80 3.11 17.93
CA LEU A 195 -0.28 4.25 18.67
C LEU A 195 -1.46 5.17 19.00
N VAL A 196 -1.64 5.43 20.28
CA VAL A 196 -2.74 6.25 20.79
C VAL A 196 -2.14 7.43 21.54
N TYR A 197 -2.47 8.65 21.11
CA TYR A 197 -2.24 9.83 21.95
C TYR A 197 -3.23 9.80 23.11
N PHE A 198 -2.74 9.40 24.28
CA PHE A 198 -3.59 9.06 25.41
C PHE A 198 -4.47 10.23 25.90
N PRO A 199 -3.99 11.48 25.95
CA PRO A 199 -4.82 12.61 26.39
C PRO A 199 -6.08 12.83 25.54
N GLU A 200 -5.97 12.79 24.21
CA GLU A 200 -7.14 12.93 23.33
C GLU A 200 -8.07 11.74 23.41
N PHE A 201 -7.52 10.53 23.52
CA PHE A 201 -8.32 9.32 23.72
C PHE A 201 -9.17 9.40 24.98
N LEU A 202 -8.61 9.92 26.09
CA LEU A 202 -9.37 10.15 27.31
C LEU A 202 -10.45 11.22 27.16
N ARG A 203 -10.16 12.32 26.44
CA ARG A 203 -11.15 13.37 26.15
C ARG A 203 -12.33 12.80 25.38
N GLU A 204 -12.05 11.97 24.39
CA GLU A 204 -13.08 11.32 23.58
C GLU A 204 -13.87 10.27 24.37
N ILE A 205 -13.23 9.46 25.22
CA ILE A 205 -13.96 8.54 26.10
C ILE A 205 -14.90 9.33 27.03
N LYS A 206 -14.41 10.41 27.65
CA LYS A 206 -15.21 11.26 28.54
C LYS A 206 -16.42 11.86 27.81
N SER A 207 -16.29 12.28 26.55
CA SER A 207 -17.44 12.76 25.77
C SER A 207 -18.39 11.63 25.36
N SER A 208 -17.86 10.44 25.11
CA SER A 208 -18.63 9.25 24.69
C SER A 208 -19.43 8.59 25.84
N ILE A 209 -19.27 9.05 27.09
CA ILE A 209 -20.06 8.59 28.26
C ILE A 209 -21.56 8.76 28.01
N GLN A 210 -21.95 9.82 27.30
CA GLN A 210 -23.36 10.12 27.04
C GLN A 210 -23.98 9.23 25.95
N ASP A 211 -23.14 8.67 25.05
CA ASP A 211 -23.58 7.99 23.83
C ASP A 211 -23.45 6.46 23.89
N ASN A 212 -23.10 5.87 25.05
CA ASN A 212 -22.91 4.42 25.26
C ASN A 212 -21.90 3.73 24.30
N SER A 213 -21.07 4.48 23.57
CA SER A 213 -20.10 3.95 22.59
C SER A 213 -18.70 3.68 23.16
N ILE A 214 -18.51 3.87 24.47
CA ILE A 214 -17.22 3.66 25.16
C ILE A 214 -16.69 2.24 24.95
N GLY A 215 -17.56 1.24 25.09
CA GLY A 215 -17.17 -0.17 25.02
C GLY A 215 -16.52 -0.52 23.68
N GLU A 216 -17.09 -0.05 22.57
CA GLU A 216 -16.57 -0.31 21.22
C GLU A 216 -15.18 0.29 21.02
N LYS A 217 -14.94 1.51 21.52
CA LYS A 217 -13.64 2.18 21.41
C LYS A 217 -12.57 1.50 22.26
N ILE A 218 -12.91 1.11 23.49
CA ILE A 218 -11.99 0.36 24.36
C ILE A 218 -11.69 -1.02 23.76
N ASP A 219 -12.70 -1.71 23.21
CA ASP A 219 -12.52 -3.03 22.60
C ASP A 219 -11.66 -3.00 21.34
N ALA A 220 -11.71 -1.93 20.55
CA ALA A 220 -10.81 -1.74 19.42
C ALA A 220 -9.34 -1.67 19.88
N VAL A 221 -9.08 -0.95 20.98
CA VAL A 221 -7.75 -0.79 21.57
C VAL A 221 -7.25 -2.09 22.23
N LYS A 222 -8.14 -2.90 22.82
CA LYS A 222 -7.79 -4.18 23.47
C LYS A 222 -7.36 -5.28 22.50
N ARG A 223 -7.86 -5.26 21.26
CA ARG A 223 -7.69 -6.37 20.29
C ARG A 223 -6.44 -6.26 19.42
N VAL A 224 -5.70 -5.16 19.51
CA VAL A 224 -4.45 -4.99 18.75
C VAL A 224 -3.33 -5.88 19.31
N GLN A 225 -2.41 -6.34 18.45
CA GLN A 225 -1.30 -7.18 18.88
C GLN A 225 -0.30 -6.43 19.78
N VAL A 226 -0.02 -5.16 19.46
CA VAL A 226 0.81 -4.27 20.27
C VAL A 226 0.13 -2.91 20.44
N LEU A 227 -0.12 -2.52 21.69
CA LEU A 227 -0.67 -1.22 22.04
C LEU A 227 0.44 -0.30 22.56
N MET A 228 0.50 0.92 22.02
CA MET A 228 1.41 1.98 22.44
C MET A 228 0.61 3.20 22.88
N LEU A 229 0.77 3.60 24.15
CA LEU A 229 0.10 4.76 24.73
C LEU A 229 1.11 5.90 24.87
N ASP A 230 0.92 6.97 24.13
CA ASP A 230 1.79 8.15 24.17
C ASP A 230 1.28 9.20 25.18
N ASP A 231 2.22 9.89 25.83
CA ASP A 231 1.96 10.93 26.85
C ASP A 231 0.99 10.51 27.97
N ILE A 232 1.15 9.29 28.47
CA ILE A 232 0.47 8.84 29.68
C ILE A 232 0.89 9.73 30.89
N GLY A 233 -0.10 10.29 31.59
CA GLY A 233 0.10 11.17 32.75
C GLY A 233 0.18 12.67 32.45
N ALA A 234 -0.01 13.10 31.19
CA ALA A 234 -0.17 14.52 30.87
C ALA A 234 -1.53 15.10 31.32
N GLU A 235 -2.54 14.23 31.50
CA GLU A 235 -3.86 14.56 32.05
C GLU A 235 -3.96 14.18 33.54
N ALA A 236 -4.86 14.85 34.26
CA ALA A 236 -5.17 14.47 35.64
C ALA A 236 -5.82 13.08 35.67
N MET A 237 -5.16 12.13 36.34
CA MET A 237 -5.63 10.76 36.51
C MET A 237 -6.78 10.72 37.52
N SER A 238 -8.02 10.87 37.06
CA SER A 238 -9.20 10.62 37.88
C SER A 238 -9.37 9.13 38.18
N SER A 239 -10.14 8.78 39.21
CA SER A 239 -10.49 7.38 39.52
C SER A 239 -11.12 6.69 38.31
N PHE A 240 -12.02 7.38 37.60
CA PHE A 240 -12.63 6.89 36.37
C PHE A 240 -11.59 6.53 35.28
N VAL A 241 -10.63 7.43 35.00
CA VAL A 241 -9.58 7.15 34.00
C VAL A 241 -8.72 5.95 34.41
N ARG A 242 -8.36 5.86 35.69
CA ARG A 242 -7.52 4.79 36.20
C ARG A 242 -8.23 3.43 36.19
N ASP A 243 -9.46 3.39 36.68
CA ASP A 243 -10.16 2.13 36.96
C ASP A 243 -10.97 1.66 35.75
N ASP A 244 -11.78 2.54 35.15
CA ASP A 244 -12.71 2.18 34.07
C ASP A 244 -12.09 2.17 32.67
N VAL A 245 -11.01 2.94 32.46
CA VAL A 245 -10.32 3.00 31.16
C VAL A 245 -9.00 2.24 31.19
N LEU A 246 -8.03 2.72 31.97
CA LEU A 246 -6.69 2.13 31.98
C LEU A 246 -6.70 0.72 32.59
N GLY A 247 -7.41 0.53 33.70
CA GLY A 247 -7.61 -0.78 34.34
C GLY A 247 -8.28 -1.76 33.39
N ALA A 248 -9.35 -1.34 32.71
CA ALA A 248 -10.04 -2.18 31.74
C ALA A 248 -9.14 -2.60 30.55
N ILE A 249 -8.23 -1.74 30.10
CA ILE A 249 -7.29 -2.05 29.00
C ILE A 249 -6.18 -2.98 29.49
N LEU A 250 -5.58 -2.72 30.66
CA LEU A 250 -4.41 -3.45 31.15
C LEU A 250 -4.73 -4.81 31.79
N GLN A 251 -5.99 -5.04 32.20
CA GLN A 251 -6.44 -6.30 32.81
C GLN A 251 -7.09 -7.29 31.82
N PHE A 252 -7.15 -6.94 30.53
CA PHE A 252 -7.66 -7.78 29.46
C PHE A 252 -6.73 -8.98 29.18
#